data_AF-B3E941-F1
#
_entry.id   AF-B3E941-F1
#
_cell.length_a   1.000
_cell.length_b   1.000
_cell.length_c   1.000
_cell.angle_alpha   90.00
_cell.angle_beta   90.00
_cell.angle_gamma   90.00
#
_symmetry.space_group_name_H-M   'P 1'
#
loop_
_entity.id
_entity.type
_entity.pdbx_description
1 polymer ?
#
loop_
_entity_poly.entity_id
_entity_poly.type
_entity_poly.pdbx_seq_one_letter_code
_entity_poly.pdbx_strand_id
1 'polypeptide(L)'
;MKRLFTLIAVAGSLAVTAIASADTLTLTTDKPCYTRGQQVKFTAVYKKSDGSAITSPSKRELRLRDKANGNTLATVSMTNAGSGTYTYNYTLSSSAVYGTYETRLDFIYNNVETKIYFNQPVVASSCTTTPPPPPVNNHAGLTYTGTTMCLQCHTKQATDLAGSVHYKWETPYAAISNKPGVTGGKLNTAVNAYCINTLGNWNGCGSCHIGAGAKPGTVADATQNIDCLICHQVAYKRVRNATTGLFEPDTAKMTISMDQAVQTLHKPVKSNCLQCHAKGGGGDALKRGDLAVINGTTTDRNYDVHMASTGANLTCQQCHTYTNHHVAGRGSDLRPTDSTVTVGCATSSCHSNKAALNAGHATTAINTHLKRVACQTCHIPSYGRKAADAVLDTVTGFGDQSTETDRTWVTPEWSVANNRWEPTVVRANNLKPVYAFYDGSSWVYDLHDVAVIDPATGNYKISRPNGGINTANTKLYPFKYKTSTQPMHTASGKLIALNTSVYFKTADVAGAIQSGLTNMGLNPGDAYSMVKADEYQMLNHTVAPKANALQCAACHGTTSVPATQMNLKSMGYALKAAQSVVCVQCHGNESLPSFTSLHSKHVTSEKIDCSMCHTFSRATERGLTIGIKR
;
A
#
# COMPACT_ATOMS: atom_id res chain seq x y z
N MET A 1 58.19 12.77 12.37
CA MET A 1 57.75 13.95 13.14
C MET A 1 56.75 14.74 12.30
N LYS A 2 55.59 15.10 12.90
CA LYS A 2 54.65 16.22 12.65
C LYS A 2 55.02 17.19 11.50
N ARG A 3 54.15 17.74 10.63
CA ARG A 3 52.71 18.09 10.53
C ARG A 3 52.46 18.32 9.01
N LEU A 4 51.26 18.34 8.43
CA LEU A 4 50.34 19.49 8.36
C LEU A 4 49.37 19.15 7.20
N PHE A 5 48.05 19.38 7.30
CA PHE A 5 47.24 19.63 6.10
C PHE A 5 46.12 20.62 6.40
N THR A 6 45.92 21.46 5.40
CA THR A 6 45.47 22.84 5.45
C THR A 6 43.97 22.95 5.14
N LEU A 7 43.30 23.88 5.83
CA LEU A 7 41.97 24.39 5.50
C LEU A 7 42.05 25.23 4.21
N ILE A 8 41.21 24.94 3.22
CA ILE A 8 40.86 25.91 2.16
C ILE A 8 39.35 25.94 2.03
N ALA A 9 38.77 27.11 2.28
CA ALA A 9 37.41 27.47 1.90
C ALA A 9 37.43 28.12 0.52
N VAL A 10 36.58 27.64 -0.40
CA VAL A 10 36.15 28.37 -1.60
C VAL A 10 34.64 28.25 -1.69
N ALA A 11 33.97 29.40 -1.76
CA ALA A 11 32.54 29.53 -1.97
C ALA A 11 32.19 29.38 -3.47
N GLY A 12 31.02 28.81 -3.76
CA GLY A 12 30.32 29.03 -5.03
C GLY A 12 29.97 27.77 -5.83
N SER A 13 28.80 27.20 -5.56
CA SER A 13 27.79 26.67 -6.51
C SER A 13 26.99 25.54 -5.86
N LEU A 14 25.67 25.72 -5.77
CA LEU A 14 24.72 24.69 -5.34
C LEU A 14 24.77 23.53 -6.36
N ALA A 15 25.49 22.46 -6.03
CA ALA A 15 25.34 21.17 -6.69
C ALA A 15 24.28 20.37 -5.91
N VAL A 16 23.11 20.23 -6.51
CA VAL A 16 22.09 19.25 -6.14
C VAL A 16 22.77 17.88 -6.07
N THR A 17 22.97 17.35 -4.86
CA THR A 17 23.44 15.99 -4.69
C THR A 17 22.25 15.08 -4.99
N ALA A 18 22.12 14.70 -6.26
CA ALA A 18 21.28 13.60 -6.67
C ALA A 18 21.69 12.38 -5.85
N ILE A 19 20.79 11.87 -5.01
CA ILE A 19 20.94 10.55 -4.40
C ILE A 19 20.78 9.57 -5.56
N ALA A 20 21.90 9.23 -6.19
CA ALA A 20 21.96 8.18 -7.19
C ALA A 20 21.52 6.88 -6.51
N SER A 21 20.45 6.28 -7.02
CA SER A 21 20.08 4.91 -6.72
C SER A 21 21.30 4.00 -6.96
N ALA A 22 21.58 3.11 -6.01
CA ALA A 22 22.76 2.24 -6.06
C ALA A 22 22.69 1.30 -7.27
N ASP A 23 23.85 1.02 -7.86
CA ASP A 23 24.01 0.02 -8.90
C ASP A 23 23.52 -1.36 -8.41
N THR A 24 22.89 -2.14 -9.30
CA THR A 24 22.34 -3.46 -8.98
C THR A 24 23.28 -4.55 -9.48
N LEU A 25 23.81 -5.36 -8.55
CA LEU A 25 24.58 -6.57 -8.83
C LEU A 25 23.76 -7.81 -8.45
N THR A 26 23.53 -8.71 -9.40
CA THR A 26 22.88 -10.01 -9.14
C THR A 26 23.80 -11.17 -9.49
N LEU A 27 23.55 -12.33 -8.87
CA LEU A 27 24.22 -13.60 -9.19
C LEU A 27 23.20 -14.71 -9.32
N THR A 28 23.35 -15.53 -10.35
CA THR A 28 22.56 -16.74 -10.57
C THR A 28 23.46 -17.91 -10.96
N THR A 29 22.98 -19.12 -10.72
CA THR A 29 23.55 -20.36 -11.24
C THR A 29 22.60 -20.97 -12.27
N ASP A 30 23.10 -21.77 -13.21
CA ASP A 30 22.27 -22.40 -14.25
C ASP A 30 21.29 -23.46 -13.71
N LYS A 31 21.55 -23.99 -12.51
CA LYS A 31 20.72 -24.99 -11.83
C LYS A 31 20.63 -24.68 -10.34
N PRO A 32 19.54 -25.11 -9.67
CA PRO A 32 19.40 -25.00 -8.21
C PRO A 32 20.14 -26.09 -7.43
N CYS A 33 20.63 -27.14 -8.10
CA CYS A 33 21.31 -28.29 -7.52
C CYS A 33 22.29 -28.89 -8.53
N TYR A 34 23.41 -29.40 -8.03
CA TYR A 34 24.44 -30.07 -8.82
C TYR A 34 24.86 -31.41 -8.18
N THR A 35 25.12 -32.41 -9.01
CA THR A 35 25.81 -33.63 -8.56
C THR A 35 27.32 -33.46 -8.69
N ARG A 36 28.08 -34.29 -7.97
CA ARG A 36 29.55 -34.32 -8.07
C ARG A 36 29.99 -34.47 -9.53
N GLY A 37 31.08 -33.79 -9.92
CA GLY A 37 31.57 -33.78 -11.30
C GLY A 37 30.82 -32.83 -12.24
N GLN A 38 29.67 -32.27 -11.85
CA GLN A 38 28.96 -31.32 -12.70
C GLN A 38 29.61 -29.94 -12.71
N GLN A 39 29.46 -29.25 -13.84
CA GLN A 39 29.85 -27.86 -13.98
C GLN A 39 28.72 -26.94 -13.50
N VAL A 40 29.11 -25.99 -12.64
CA VAL A 40 28.29 -24.89 -12.12
C VAL A 40 28.57 -23.66 -12.97
N LYS A 41 27.54 -23.10 -13.62
CA LYS A 41 27.67 -21.89 -14.43
C LYS A 41 27.16 -20.69 -13.65
N PHE A 42 28.07 -19.87 -13.16
CA PHE A 42 27.76 -18.62 -12.50
C PHE A 42 27.56 -17.51 -13.54
N THR A 43 26.48 -16.76 -13.38
CA THR A 43 26.19 -15.55 -14.17
C THR A 43 25.92 -14.40 -13.23
N ALA A 44 26.74 -13.38 -13.28
CA ALA A 44 26.55 -12.12 -12.57
C ALA A 44 26.07 -11.05 -13.55
N VAL A 45 25.12 -10.22 -13.15
CA VAL A 45 24.65 -9.09 -13.95
C VAL A 45 24.83 -7.81 -13.14
N TYR A 46 25.60 -6.87 -13.67
CA TYR A 46 25.88 -5.59 -13.03
C TYR A 46 25.33 -4.43 -13.86
N LYS A 47 24.40 -3.69 -13.27
CA LYS A 47 23.68 -2.59 -13.93
C LYS A 47 23.68 -1.35 -13.08
N LYS A 48 23.69 -0.19 -13.72
CA LYS A 48 23.39 1.07 -13.06
C LYS A 48 21.92 1.11 -12.71
N SER A 49 21.56 2.05 -11.84
CA SER A 49 20.19 2.19 -11.39
C SER A 49 19.19 2.69 -12.45
N ASP A 50 19.66 3.28 -13.54
CA ASP A 50 18.86 3.56 -14.75
C ASP A 50 18.64 2.31 -15.64
N GLY A 51 19.17 1.16 -15.23
CA GLY A 51 19.09 -0.11 -15.95
C GLY A 51 20.19 -0.32 -17.01
N SER A 52 21.07 0.67 -17.23
CA SER A 52 22.18 0.55 -18.17
C SER A 52 23.25 -0.44 -17.67
N ALA A 53 23.92 -1.10 -18.60
CA ALA A 53 24.93 -2.11 -18.28
C ALA A 53 26.22 -1.49 -17.75
N ILE A 54 26.78 -2.07 -16.69
CA ILE A 54 28.14 -1.77 -16.23
C ILE A 54 29.08 -2.77 -16.88
N THR A 55 29.81 -2.36 -17.91
CA THR A 55 30.61 -3.27 -18.76
C THR A 55 32.10 -3.32 -18.40
N SER A 56 32.63 -2.37 -17.62
CA SER A 56 34.07 -2.26 -17.34
C SER A 56 34.40 -2.00 -15.84
N PRO A 57 34.00 -2.90 -14.91
CA PRO A 57 34.43 -2.83 -13.53
C PRO A 57 35.92 -3.17 -13.42
N SER A 58 36.64 -2.44 -12.55
CA SER A 58 38.07 -2.64 -12.28
C SER A 58 38.34 -3.92 -11.47
N LYS A 59 37.36 -4.38 -10.68
CA LYS A 59 37.36 -5.69 -10.01
C LYS A 59 36.07 -6.44 -10.33
N ARG A 60 36.15 -7.76 -10.52
CA ARG A 60 35.03 -8.66 -10.84
C ARG A 60 35.25 -10.05 -10.26
N GLU A 61 35.56 -10.09 -8.97
CA GLU A 61 35.99 -11.31 -8.30
C GLU A 61 34.79 -12.16 -7.87
N LEU A 62 34.88 -13.46 -8.12
CA LEU A 62 34.02 -14.49 -7.54
C LEU A 62 34.88 -15.35 -6.62
N ARG A 63 34.42 -15.54 -5.38
CA ARG A 63 35.00 -16.46 -4.42
C ARG A 63 33.98 -17.53 -4.04
N LEU A 64 34.33 -18.78 -4.29
CA LEU A 64 33.54 -19.96 -3.93
C LEU A 64 34.18 -20.66 -2.73
N ARG A 65 33.38 -21.00 -1.72
CA ARG A 65 33.81 -21.72 -0.53
C ARG A 65 32.88 -22.88 -0.22
N ASP A 66 33.46 -23.95 0.27
CA ASP A 66 32.74 -25.02 0.95
C ASP A 66 32.35 -24.52 2.35
N LYS A 67 31.04 -24.45 2.62
CA LYS A 67 30.52 -23.95 3.90
C LYS A 67 30.77 -24.91 5.06
N ALA A 68 30.85 -26.22 4.78
CA ALA A 68 30.93 -27.24 5.82
C ALA A 68 32.32 -27.27 6.48
N ASN A 69 33.37 -27.03 5.70
CA ASN A 69 34.76 -27.06 6.19
C ASN A 69 35.49 -25.72 6.04
N GLY A 70 34.86 -24.70 5.46
CA GLY A 70 35.43 -23.35 5.29
C GLY A 70 36.46 -23.22 4.16
N ASN A 71 36.73 -24.30 3.42
CA ASN A 71 37.75 -24.31 2.37
C ASN A 71 37.36 -23.42 1.20
N THR A 72 38.30 -22.59 0.73
CA THR A 72 38.10 -21.80 -0.48
C THR A 72 38.40 -22.66 -1.70
N LEU A 73 37.39 -22.88 -2.53
CA LEU A 73 37.48 -23.70 -3.73
C LEU A 73 37.93 -22.93 -4.97
N ALA A 74 37.52 -21.67 -5.07
CA ALA A 74 37.92 -20.79 -6.17
C ALA A 74 37.96 -19.34 -5.69
N THR A 75 38.94 -18.58 -6.19
CA THR A 75 38.96 -17.11 -6.14
C THR A 75 39.42 -16.65 -7.52
N VAL A 76 38.50 -16.10 -8.32
CA VAL A 76 38.72 -15.86 -9.75
C VAL A 76 38.15 -14.52 -10.17
N SER A 77 38.70 -13.91 -11.21
CA SER A 77 38.03 -12.81 -11.91
C SER A 77 37.08 -13.38 -12.96
N MET A 78 35.81 -12.99 -12.91
CA MET A 78 34.80 -13.45 -13.88
C MET A 78 35.08 -12.92 -15.29
N THR A 79 34.65 -13.66 -16.30
CA THR A 79 34.79 -13.30 -17.71
C THR A 79 33.68 -12.34 -18.11
N ASN A 80 34.01 -11.26 -18.83
CA ASN A 80 33.00 -10.35 -19.36
C ASN A 80 32.29 -10.98 -20.58
N ALA A 81 30.98 -11.16 -20.48
CA ALA A 81 30.12 -11.73 -21.52
C ALA A 81 29.32 -10.65 -22.29
N GLY A 82 29.57 -9.36 -22.03
CA GLY A 82 28.90 -8.23 -22.66
C GLY A 82 27.62 -7.81 -21.92
N SER A 83 27.14 -6.59 -22.23
CA SER A 83 25.89 -6.04 -21.67
C SER A 83 25.79 -6.10 -20.13
N GLY A 84 26.92 -5.94 -19.44
CA GLY A 84 27.01 -5.97 -17.98
C GLY A 84 26.88 -7.36 -17.39
N THR A 85 27.01 -8.40 -18.21
CA THR A 85 26.96 -9.81 -17.80
C THR A 85 28.37 -10.35 -17.65
N TYR A 86 28.61 -11.07 -16.57
CA TYR A 86 29.89 -11.70 -16.24
C TYR A 86 29.66 -13.17 -15.92
N THR A 87 30.51 -14.05 -16.43
CA THR A 87 30.33 -15.49 -16.28
C THR A 87 31.57 -16.17 -15.71
N TYR A 88 31.34 -17.26 -14.98
CA TYR A 88 32.39 -18.16 -14.54
C TYR A 88 31.84 -19.58 -14.45
N ASN A 89 32.60 -20.55 -14.93
CA ASN A 89 32.22 -21.96 -14.86
C ASN A 89 33.17 -22.67 -13.90
N TYR A 90 32.61 -23.38 -12.92
CA TYR A 90 33.36 -24.17 -11.96
C TYR A 90 32.96 -25.64 -12.05
N THR A 91 33.91 -26.55 -12.20
CA THR A 91 33.63 -28.00 -12.19
C THR A 91 33.79 -28.54 -10.77
N LEU A 92 32.71 -29.10 -10.22
CA LEU A 92 32.75 -29.73 -8.90
C LEU A 92 33.63 -30.97 -8.92
N SER A 93 34.44 -31.16 -7.88
CA SER A 93 35.22 -32.39 -7.70
C SER A 93 34.31 -33.63 -7.64
N SER A 94 34.82 -34.77 -8.10
CA SER A 94 34.19 -36.08 -7.86
C SER A 94 34.09 -36.42 -6.38
N SER A 95 34.86 -35.75 -5.53
CA SER A 95 34.85 -35.86 -4.06
C SER A 95 34.19 -34.67 -3.35
N ALA A 96 33.47 -33.79 -4.05
CA ALA A 96 32.89 -32.59 -3.43
C ALA A 96 31.95 -32.95 -2.27
N VAL A 97 32.02 -32.17 -1.19
CA VAL A 97 31.17 -32.34 0.00
C VAL A 97 29.71 -32.06 -0.39
N TYR A 98 28.78 -32.87 0.10
CA TYR A 98 27.37 -32.59 -0.09
C TYR A 98 26.93 -31.46 0.83
N GLY A 99 26.12 -30.54 0.31
CA GLY A 99 25.66 -29.39 1.07
C GLY A 99 25.65 -28.11 0.25
N THR A 100 25.49 -27.00 0.96
CA THR A 100 25.41 -25.68 0.34
C THR A 100 26.77 -25.01 0.35
N TYR A 101 27.20 -24.51 -0.80
CA TYR A 101 28.42 -23.73 -0.94
C TYR A 101 28.14 -22.24 -0.80
N GLU A 102 29.13 -21.49 -0.32
CA GLU A 102 29.06 -20.04 -0.18
C GLU A 102 29.79 -19.38 -1.35
N THR A 103 29.08 -18.55 -2.11
CA THR A 103 29.66 -17.73 -3.16
C THR A 103 29.60 -16.26 -2.77
N ARG A 104 30.74 -15.58 -2.86
CA ARG A 104 30.85 -14.13 -2.73
C ARG A 104 31.23 -13.53 -4.08
N LEU A 105 30.55 -12.47 -4.48
CA LEU A 105 31.02 -11.58 -5.52
C LEU A 105 31.56 -10.29 -4.93
N ASP A 106 32.56 -9.74 -5.59
CA ASP A 106 33.19 -8.47 -5.23
C ASP A 106 33.56 -7.69 -6.49
N PHE A 107 32.76 -6.68 -6.79
CA PHE A 107 32.88 -5.84 -7.98
C PHE A 107 33.26 -4.43 -7.59
N ILE A 108 34.22 -3.84 -8.30
CA ILE A 108 34.58 -2.43 -8.12
C ILE A 108 34.33 -1.70 -9.43
N TYR A 109 33.51 -0.66 -9.41
CA TYR A 109 33.24 0.22 -10.54
C TYR A 109 33.24 1.67 -10.06
N ASN A 110 33.94 2.57 -10.75
CA ASN A 110 34.12 3.97 -10.34
C ASN A 110 34.54 4.14 -8.85
N ASN A 111 35.46 3.30 -8.38
CA ASN A 111 35.93 3.26 -6.98
C ASN A 111 34.85 2.91 -5.93
N VAL A 112 33.68 2.44 -6.36
CA VAL A 112 32.64 1.90 -5.48
C VAL A 112 32.71 0.38 -5.47
N GLU A 113 32.84 -0.20 -4.28
CA GLU A 113 32.90 -1.64 -4.06
C GLU A 113 31.50 -2.18 -3.74
N THR A 114 31.04 -3.15 -4.52
CA THR A 114 29.74 -3.82 -4.38
C THR A 114 29.96 -5.30 -4.13
N LYS A 115 29.49 -5.78 -2.97
CA LYS A 115 29.62 -7.18 -2.54
C LYS A 115 28.26 -7.84 -2.41
N ILE A 116 28.13 -9.06 -2.93
CA ILE A 116 26.96 -9.90 -2.67
C ILE A 116 27.39 -11.29 -2.22
N TYR A 117 26.61 -11.86 -1.31
CA TYR A 117 26.81 -13.19 -0.74
C TYR A 117 25.64 -14.08 -1.14
N PHE A 118 25.93 -15.29 -1.59
CA PHE A 118 24.95 -16.20 -2.16
C PHE A 118 25.23 -17.64 -1.72
N ASN A 119 24.23 -18.31 -1.16
CA ASN A 119 24.35 -19.68 -0.65
C ASN A 119 23.99 -20.71 -1.75
N GLN A 120 24.79 -20.72 -2.82
CA GLN A 120 24.76 -21.67 -3.93
C GLN A 120 26.17 -21.83 -4.49
N PRO A 121 26.47 -22.94 -5.20
CA PRO A 121 25.61 -24.06 -5.55
C PRO A 121 25.26 -24.98 -4.36
N VAL A 122 24.14 -25.70 -4.46
CA VAL A 122 23.86 -26.88 -3.61
C VAL A 122 24.38 -28.12 -4.32
N VAL A 123 25.19 -28.93 -3.62
CA VAL A 123 25.72 -30.19 -4.12
C VAL A 123 25.05 -31.36 -3.41
N ALA A 124 24.47 -32.29 -4.17
CA ALA A 124 23.74 -33.43 -3.63
C ALA A 124 24.13 -34.75 -4.34
N SER A 125 23.76 -35.88 -3.74
CA SER A 125 23.96 -37.21 -4.34
C SER A 125 23.11 -37.44 -5.59
N SER A 126 21.97 -36.75 -5.70
CA SER A 126 21.13 -36.69 -6.89
C SER A 126 20.45 -35.32 -6.98
N CYS A 127 20.27 -34.82 -8.21
CA CYS A 127 19.55 -33.57 -8.48
C CYS A 127 18.45 -33.88 -9.49
N THR A 128 17.21 -33.96 -9.04
CA THR A 128 16.06 -34.07 -9.93
C THR A 128 15.81 -32.71 -10.57
N THR A 129 15.78 -32.65 -11.91
CA THR A 129 15.51 -31.42 -12.68
C THR A 129 14.04 -31.03 -12.70
N THR A 130 13.18 -31.88 -12.14
CA THR A 130 11.88 -31.47 -11.65
C THR A 130 12.07 -30.85 -10.26
N PRO A 131 11.41 -29.72 -9.94
CA PRO A 131 11.11 -29.45 -8.55
C PRO A 131 10.58 -30.78 -7.98
N PRO A 132 10.95 -31.19 -6.75
CA PRO A 132 10.19 -32.27 -6.14
C PRO A 132 8.72 -31.91 -6.37
N PRO A 133 7.87 -32.84 -6.87
CA PRO A 133 6.44 -32.57 -6.87
C PRO A 133 6.15 -32.00 -5.47
N PRO A 134 5.39 -30.88 -5.36
CA PRO A 134 5.11 -30.28 -4.05
C PRO A 134 4.82 -31.45 -3.13
N PRO A 135 5.57 -31.58 -2.01
CA PRO A 135 5.58 -32.81 -1.22
C PRO A 135 4.15 -33.27 -1.16
N VAL A 136 3.91 -34.49 -1.69
CA VAL A 136 2.57 -35.07 -1.82
C VAL A 136 1.82 -34.61 -0.59
N ASN A 137 0.79 -33.79 -0.81
CA ASN A 137 0.15 -33.01 0.22
C ASN A 137 -0.17 -33.94 1.39
N ASN A 138 0.69 -33.92 2.39
CA ASN A 138 0.43 -34.65 3.59
C ASN A 138 1.04 -33.83 4.71
N HIS A 139 0.52 -32.60 4.79
CA HIS A 139 0.38 -32.02 6.11
C HIS A 139 -0.46 -32.94 7.01
N ALA A 140 -1.26 -33.88 6.46
CA ALA A 140 -2.18 -34.79 7.15
C ALA A 140 -1.57 -35.65 8.28
N GLY A 141 -0.25 -35.83 8.33
CA GLY A 141 0.46 -36.53 9.41
C GLY A 141 1.24 -35.60 10.35
N LEU A 142 1.15 -34.28 10.18
CA LEU A 142 1.85 -33.33 11.03
C LEU A 142 1.15 -33.19 12.38
N THR A 143 1.97 -33.15 13.43
CA THR A 143 1.57 -32.69 14.77
C THR A 143 2.07 -31.26 14.96
N TYR A 144 1.22 -30.39 15.48
CA TYR A 144 1.60 -29.01 15.74
C TYR A 144 2.60 -28.93 16.89
N THR A 145 3.80 -28.42 16.61
CA THR A 145 4.90 -28.29 17.59
C THR A 145 5.26 -26.83 17.88
N GLY A 146 4.51 -25.87 17.32
CA GLY A 146 4.73 -24.44 17.51
C GLY A 146 4.77 -23.68 16.19
N THR A 147 4.77 -22.34 16.28
CA THR A 147 4.75 -21.44 15.12
C THR A 147 5.97 -21.59 14.20
N THR A 148 7.11 -22.02 14.75
CA THR A 148 8.36 -22.18 14.00
C THR A 148 8.44 -23.50 13.25
N MET A 149 7.52 -24.46 13.44
CA MET A 149 7.55 -25.75 12.73
C MET A 149 7.53 -25.57 11.20
N CYS A 150 6.83 -24.54 10.73
CA CYS A 150 6.75 -24.22 9.31
C CYS A 150 8.14 -23.91 8.71
N LEU A 151 9.06 -23.38 9.52
CA LEU A 151 10.39 -22.97 9.07
C LEU A 151 11.26 -24.15 8.66
N GLN A 152 10.92 -25.39 9.07
CA GLN A 152 11.64 -26.60 8.66
C GLN A 152 11.54 -26.86 7.15
N CYS A 153 10.46 -26.41 6.51
CA CYS A 153 10.22 -26.59 5.08
C CYS A 153 10.00 -25.28 4.31
N HIS A 154 9.56 -24.22 5.00
CA HIS A 154 9.13 -22.95 4.39
C HIS A 154 9.98 -21.76 4.82
N THR A 155 11.28 -21.97 5.11
CA THR A 155 12.21 -20.89 5.49
C THR A 155 12.23 -19.77 4.45
N LYS A 156 12.23 -20.10 3.15
CA LYS A 156 12.21 -19.09 2.08
C LYS A 156 10.95 -18.23 2.16
N GLN A 157 9.79 -18.84 2.27
CA GLN A 157 8.51 -18.15 2.33
C GLN A 157 8.41 -17.27 3.58
N ALA A 158 8.92 -17.74 4.72
CA ALA A 158 9.01 -16.96 5.94
C ALA A 158 9.97 -15.76 5.80
N THR A 159 11.14 -15.94 5.18
CA THR A 159 12.08 -14.85 4.89
C THR A 159 11.47 -13.81 3.96
N ASP A 160 10.81 -14.26 2.89
CA ASP A 160 10.08 -13.39 1.96
C ASP A 160 9.01 -12.56 2.71
N LEU A 161 8.21 -13.22 3.56
CA LEU A 161 7.16 -12.55 4.34
C LEU A 161 7.72 -11.60 5.41
N ALA A 162 8.83 -11.95 6.06
CA ALA A 162 9.56 -11.07 6.98
C ALA A 162 10.06 -9.79 6.28
N GLY A 163 10.33 -9.89 4.97
CA GLY A 163 10.69 -8.77 4.11
C GLY A 163 9.54 -7.83 3.75
N SER A 164 8.29 -8.31 3.84
CA SER A 164 7.08 -7.62 3.36
C SER A 164 6.56 -6.51 4.28
N VAL A 165 5.70 -5.66 3.71
CA VAL A 165 4.92 -4.66 4.46
C VAL A 165 3.99 -5.30 5.48
N HIS A 166 3.45 -6.49 5.22
CA HIS A 166 2.56 -7.15 6.18
C HIS A 166 3.27 -7.43 7.51
N TYR A 167 4.55 -7.83 7.45
CA TYR A 167 5.36 -8.03 8.65
C TYR A 167 6.00 -6.73 9.14
N LYS A 168 6.68 -5.96 8.29
CA LYS A 168 7.41 -4.77 8.74
C LYS A 168 6.49 -3.63 9.15
N TRP A 169 5.30 -3.52 8.52
CA TRP A 169 4.41 -2.37 8.61
C TRP A 169 5.03 -1.03 8.18
N GLU A 170 6.18 -1.06 7.52
CA GLU A 170 6.90 0.12 7.05
C GLU A 170 7.77 -0.20 5.84
N THR A 171 7.99 0.81 4.99
CA THR A 171 8.94 0.79 3.86
C THR A 171 9.49 2.20 3.68
N PRO A 172 10.60 2.36 2.94
CA PRO A 172 10.92 3.63 2.31
C PRO A 172 9.72 4.14 1.49
N TYR A 173 9.39 5.42 1.62
CA TYR A 173 8.27 6.02 0.90
C TYR A 173 8.61 6.25 -0.57
N ALA A 174 7.99 5.45 -1.43
CA ALA A 174 8.11 5.58 -2.88
C ALA A 174 7.18 6.65 -3.48
N ALA A 175 6.03 6.91 -2.84
CA ALA A 175 4.96 7.74 -3.39
C ALA A 175 4.37 8.75 -2.38
N ILE A 176 5.12 9.06 -1.32
CA ILE A 176 4.79 10.15 -0.38
C ILE A 176 5.59 11.39 -0.76
N SER A 177 4.90 12.42 -1.23
CA SER A 177 5.54 13.57 -1.88
C SER A 177 6.32 14.46 -0.92
N ASN A 178 5.89 14.57 0.33
CA ASN A 178 6.52 15.44 1.32
C ASN A 178 7.69 14.79 2.07
N LYS A 179 7.93 13.49 1.87
CA LYS A 179 8.95 12.70 2.59
C LYS A 179 9.54 11.58 1.71
N PRO A 180 10.00 11.87 0.48
CA PRO A 180 10.49 10.82 -0.41
C PRO A 180 11.67 10.06 0.22
N GLY A 181 11.65 8.72 0.15
CA GLY A 181 12.72 7.86 0.65
C GLY A 181 12.77 7.66 2.17
N VAL A 182 12.04 8.44 2.96
CA VAL A 182 11.95 8.24 4.42
C VAL A 182 11.27 6.89 4.69
N THR A 183 11.83 6.09 5.59
CA THR A 183 11.19 4.85 6.02
C THR A 183 10.10 5.16 7.02
N GLY A 184 8.90 4.65 6.75
CA GLY A 184 7.83 4.74 7.72
C GLY A 184 6.61 3.93 7.31
N GLY A 185 5.54 4.07 8.09
CA GLY A 185 4.34 3.28 7.95
C GLY A 185 3.67 3.04 9.30
N LYS A 186 2.76 2.06 9.34
CA LYS A 186 1.92 1.77 10.50
C LYS A 186 2.72 1.44 11.76
N LEU A 187 3.95 0.94 11.63
CA LEU A 187 4.72 0.48 12.79
C LEU A 187 5.13 1.61 13.75
N ASN A 188 5.58 2.74 13.21
CA ASN A 188 6.23 3.78 14.01
C ASN A 188 5.76 5.20 13.66
N THR A 189 5.55 5.51 12.38
CA THR A 189 5.38 6.92 11.95
C THR A 189 3.94 7.28 11.62
N ALA A 190 3.15 6.36 11.07
CA ALA A 190 1.85 6.68 10.51
C ALA A 190 0.86 7.17 11.58
N VAL A 191 0.26 8.34 11.33
CA VAL A 191 -0.86 8.86 12.12
C VAL A 191 -2.16 8.77 11.33
N ASN A 192 -3.29 8.55 11.99
CA ASN A 192 -4.62 8.53 11.35
C ASN A 192 -5.68 9.22 12.21
N ALA A 193 -6.82 9.54 11.60
CA ALA A 193 -8.03 10.08 12.24
C ALA A 193 -8.88 9.00 12.95
N TYR A 194 -8.27 7.90 13.39
CA TYR A 194 -8.89 6.79 14.13
C TYR A 194 -8.15 6.59 15.45
N CYS A 195 -7.41 5.50 15.60
CA CYS A 195 -6.58 5.16 16.76
C CYS A 195 -5.27 5.96 16.87
N ILE A 196 -5.11 7.00 16.04
CA ILE A 196 -3.95 7.90 16.01
C ILE A 196 -2.67 7.17 15.59
N ASN A 197 -1.95 6.52 16.50
CA ASN A 197 -0.64 5.91 16.24
C ASN A 197 -0.40 4.67 17.13
N THR A 198 0.50 3.79 16.71
CA THR A 198 0.84 2.52 17.38
C THR A 198 1.84 2.67 18.54
N LEU A 199 2.52 3.81 18.67
CA LEU A 199 3.43 4.12 19.75
C LEU A 199 2.71 4.02 21.11
N GLY A 200 3.24 3.18 22.01
CA GLY A 200 2.61 2.85 23.29
C GLY A 200 1.38 1.93 23.20
N ASN A 201 0.95 1.55 21.99
CA ASN A 201 -0.34 0.91 21.72
C ASN A 201 -0.22 -0.48 21.06
N TRP A 202 0.96 -1.09 21.07
CA TRP A 202 1.23 -2.36 20.37
C TRP A 202 0.27 -3.49 20.76
N ASN A 203 -0.09 -3.59 22.04
CA ASN A 203 -0.94 -4.68 22.54
C ASN A 203 -2.31 -4.71 21.84
N GLY A 204 -2.93 -3.54 21.64
CA GLY A 204 -4.18 -3.41 20.90
C GLY A 204 -3.97 -3.49 19.38
N CYS A 205 -3.07 -2.67 18.84
CA CYS A 205 -2.91 -2.55 17.38
C CYS A 205 -2.34 -3.82 16.73
N GLY A 206 -1.43 -4.51 17.43
CA GLY A 206 -0.74 -5.71 16.99
C GLY A 206 -1.65 -6.94 16.85
N SER A 207 -2.89 -6.89 17.33
CA SER A 207 -3.92 -7.92 17.06
C SER A 207 -4.07 -8.24 15.57
N CYS A 208 -3.95 -7.21 14.73
CA CYS A 208 -4.02 -7.30 13.28
C CYS A 208 -2.66 -7.52 12.60
N HIS A 209 -1.56 -7.61 13.35
CA HIS A 209 -0.23 -7.86 12.79
C HIS A 209 -0.04 -9.35 12.55
N ILE A 210 0.59 -9.75 11.45
CA ILE A 210 0.72 -11.17 11.07
C ILE A 210 1.80 -11.94 11.84
N GLY A 211 2.39 -11.33 12.86
CA GLY A 211 3.38 -11.99 13.71
C GLY A 211 2.76 -12.76 14.88
N ALA A 212 3.59 -13.51 15.59
CA ALA A 212 3.26 -14.26 16.80
C ALA A 212 3.19 -13.37 18.07
N GLY A 213 3.04 -12.05 17.89
CA GLY A 213 2.72 -11.11 18.96
C GLY A 213 3.85 -10.15 19.33
N ALA A 214 5.11 -10.48 19.02
CA ALA A 214 6.22 -9.57 19.25
C ALA A 214 6.23 -8.43 18.22
N LYS A 215 6.61 -7.22 18.64
CA LYS A 215 6.71 -6.06 17.74
C LYS A 215 7.85 -6.30 16.74
N PRO A 216 7.66 -6.04 15.43
CA PRO A 216 8.75 -6.07 14.46
C PRO A 216 9.97 -5.28 14.96
N GLY A 217 11.17 -5.86 14.81
CA GLY A 217 12.43 -5.31 15.30
C GLY A 217 12.80 -5.70 16.74
N THR A 218 11.92 -6.36 17.50
CA THR A 218 12.23 -6.81 18.88
C THR A 218 12.75 -8.25 18.96
N VAL A 219 12.62 -9.02 17.88
CA VAL A 219 13.14 -10.39 17.75
C VAL A 219 14.28 -10.38 16.73
N ALA A 220 15.43 -10.98 17.09
CA ALA A 220 16.62 -10.99 16.24
C ALA A 220 16.38 -11.68 14.89
N ASP A 221 15.68 -12.81 14.91
CA ASP A 221 15.20 -13.50 13.71
C ASP A 221 13.70 -13.29 13.54
N ALA A 222 13.35 -12.39 12.63
CA ALA A 222 11.97 -12.07 12.31
C ALA A 222 11.14 -13.28 11.86
N THR A 223 11.77 -14.30 11.27
CA THR A 223 11.05 -15.48 10.75
C THR A 223 10.43 -16.31 11.87
N GLN A 224 11.00 -16.26 13.08
CA GLN A 224 10.48 -16.97 14.25
C GLN A 224 9.25 -16.30 14.86
N ASN A 225 9.01 -15.03 14.53
CA ASN A 225 7.85 -14.26 14.97
C ASN A 225 6.75 -14.21 13.91
N ILE A 226 6.77 -15.05 12.87
CA ILE A 226 5.69 -15.10 11.87
C ILE A 226 4.59 -16.06 12.32
N ASP A 227 3.33 -15.64 12.18
CA ASP A 227 2.17 -16.51 12.32
C ASP A 227 1.64 -16.88 10.93
N CYS A 228 2.01 -18.07 10.45
CA CYS A 228 1.60 -18.57 9.13
C CYS A 228 0.10 -18.88 9.06
N LEU A 229 -0.50 -19.30 10.18
CA LEU A 229 -1.86 -19.84 10.23
C LEU A 229 -2.92 -18.75 10.10
N ILE A 230 -2.60 -17.52 10.53
CA ILE A 230 -3.51 -16.37 10.44
C ILE A 230 -4.03 -16.13 9.02
N CYS A 231 -3.23 -16.46 8.00
CA CYS A 231 -3.59 -16.34 6.58
C CYS A 231 -3.98 -17.68 5.95
N HIS A 232 -3.41 -18.79 6.40
CA HIS A 232 -3.50 -20.10 5.73
C HIS A 232 -4.45 -21.11 6.38
N GLN A 233 -5.14 -20.73 7.46
CA GLN A 233 -6.11 -21.59 8.13
C GLN A 233 -7.32 -20.77 8.64
N VAL A 234 -8.47 -20.92 7.99
CA VAL A 234 -9.70 -20.16 8.30
C VAL A 234 -10.26 -20.45 9.69
N ALA A 235 -10.10 -21.68 10.18
CA ALA A 235 -10.59 -22.08 11.51
C ALA A 235 -9.62 -21.70 12.64
N TYR A 236 -8.38 -21.31 12.33
CA TYR A 236 -7.40 -20.90 13.33
C TYR A 236 -7.82 -19.57 13.96
N LYS A 237 -7.73 -19.52 15.28
CA LYS A 237 -7.97 -18.34 16.10
C LYS A 237 -6.83 -18.26 17.10
N ARG A 238 -6.52 -17.04 17.52
CA ARG A 238 -5.44 -16.77 18.45
C ARG A 238 -5.85 -15.70 19.44
N VAL A 239 -5.28 -15.79 20.63
CA VAL A 239 -5.48 -14.85 21.72
C VAL A 239 -4.13 -14.35 22.19
N ARG A 240 -4.07 -13.11 22.69
CA ARG A 240 -2.84 -12.59 23.29
C ARG A 240 -2.73 -13.13 24.70
N ASN A 241 -1.65 -13.82 25.00
CA ASN A 241 -1.32 -14.24 26.36
C ASN A 241 -1.00 -13.00 27.20
N ALA A 242 -1.70 -12.82 28.32
CA ALA A 242 -1.56 -11.63 29.17
C ALA A 242 -0.19 -11.55 29.87
N THR A 243 0.47 -12.68 30.09
CA THR A 243 1.76 -12.78 30.79
C THR A 243 2.92 -12.57 29.83
N THR A 244 2.93 -13.28 28.70
CA THR A 244 4.05 -13.22 27.74
C THR A 244 3.90 -12.09 26.72
N GLY A 245 2.66 -11.61 26.52
CA GLY A 245 2.33 -10.65 25.47
C GLY A 245 2.36 -11.24 24.05
N LEU A 246 2.68 -12.53 23.88
CA LEU A 246 2.69 -13.22 22.60
C LEU A 246 1.29 -13.75 22.24
N PHE A 247 1.09 -14.10 20.98
CA PHE A 247 -0.12 -14.80 20.54
C PHE A 247 0.05 -16.30 20.73
N GLU A 248 -1.01 -16.93 21.22
CA GLU A 248 -1.15 -18.37 21.32
C GLU A 248 -2.48 -18.80 20.70
N PRO A 249 -2.61 -20.06 20.25
CA PRO A 249 -3.87 -20.57 19.72
C PRO A 249 -5.02 -20.43 20.73
N ASP A 250 -6.15 -19.88 20.28
CA ASP A 250 -7.39 -19.80 21.06
C ASP A 250 -8.26 -21.02 20.73
N THR A 251 -7.85 -22.18 21.24
CA THR A 251 -8.48 -23.47 20.92
C THR A 251 -9.96 -23.53 21.30
N ALA A 252 -10.39 -22.74 22.29
CA ALA A 252 -11.79 -22.59 22.68
C ALA A 252 -12.66 -21.94 21.58
N LYS A 253 -12.05 -21.15 20.68
CA LYS A 253 -12.74 -20.51 19.55
C LYS A 253 -12.43 -21.18 18.20
N MET A 254 -11.70 -22.29 18.22
CA MET A 254 -11.42 -23.09 17.03
C MET A 254 -12.42 -24.23 16.92
N THR A 255 -12.78 -24.59 15.68
CA THR A 255 -13.63 -25.74 15.39
C THR A 255 -12.83 -27.00 15.04
N ILE A 256 -11.50 -26.91 15.14
CA ILE A 256 -10.54 -27.95 14.77
C ILE A 256 -9.41 -27.98 15.80
N SER A 257 -8.69 -29.11 15.90
CA SER A 257 -7.45 -29.19 16.68
C SER A 257 -6.30 -28.41 16.02
N MET A 258 -5.22 -28.18 16.77
CA MET A 258 -4.01 -27.57 16.20
C MET A 258 -3.32 -28.47 15.17
N ASP A 259 -3.39 -29.78 15.36
CA ASP A 259 -2.92 -30.75 14.36
C ASP A 259 -3.73 -30.61 13.08
N GLN A 260 -5.07 -30.60 13.18
CA GLN A 260 -5.93 -30.35 12.03
C GLN A 260 -5.65 -28.99 11.37
N ALA A 261 -5.31 -27.96 12.15
CA ALA A 261 -5.00 -26.62 11.64
C ALA A 261 -3.80 -26.62 10.71
N VAL A 262 -2.75 -27.40 11.01
CA VAL A 262 -1.60 -27.58 10.12
C VAL A 262 -1.85 -28.62 9.04
N GLN A 263 -2.65 -29.65 9.31
CA GLN A 263 -2.98 -30.72 8.37
C GLN A 263 -3.87 -30.28 7.19
N THR A 264 -4.67 -29.23 7.39
CA THR A 264 -5.71 -28.78 6.43
C THR A 264 -5.47 -27.36 5.90
N LEU A 265 -4.21 -26.95 5.79
CA LEU A 265 -3.83 -25.65 5.26
C LEU A 265 -4.38 -25.41 3.85
N HIS A 266 -4.74 -24.16 3.57
CA HIS A 266 -5.28 -23.77 2.28
C HIS A 266 -4.67 -22.43 1.79
N LYS A 267 -4.90 -22.12 0.52
CA LYS A 267 -4.66 -20.76 0.01
C LYS A 267 -5.62 -19.79 0.72
N PRO A 268 -5.20 -18.56 1.08
CA PRO A 268 -6.06 -17.64 1.80
C PRO A 268 -7.41 -17.44 1.12
N VAL A 269 -8.48 -17.41 1.90
CA VAL A 269 -9.82 -17.03 1.44
C VAL A 269 -10.17 -15.64 1.97
N LYS A 270 -11.28 -15.07 1.49
CA LYS A 270 -11.71 -13.70 1.82
C LYS A 270 -11.72 -13.44 3.33
N SER A 271 -12.23 -14.38 4.13
CA SER A 271 -12.33 -14.23 5.60
C SER A 271 -10.98 -14.13 6.30
N ASN A 272 -9.92 -14.79 5.81
CA ASN A 272 -8.57 -14.67 6.38
C ASN A 272 -8.06 -13.23 6.29
N CYS A 273 -8.32 -12.54 5.17
CA CYS A 273 -7.93 -11.15 4.99
C CYS A 273 -8.82 -10.20 5.81
N LEU A 274 -10.14 -10.43 5.78
CA LEU A 274 -11.13 -9.53 6.35
C LEU A 274 -11.11 -9.47 7.88
N GLN A 275 -10.61 -10.52 8.56
CA GLN A 275 -10.48 -10.49 10.03
C GLN A 275 -9.62 -9.30 10.53
N CYS A 276 -8.72 -8.78 9.70
CA CYS A 276 -7.93 -7.57 9.98
C CYS A 276 -8.40 -6.38 9.13
N HIS A 277 -8.59 -6.60 7.82
CA HIS A 277 -8.82 -5.49 6.88
C HIS A 277 -10.21 -4.84 7.00
N ALA A 278 -11.23 -5.60 7.45
CA ALA A 278 -12.56 -5.06 7.69
C ALA A 278 -12.74 -4.46 9.08
N LYS A 279 -11.91 -4.86 10.06
CA LYS A 279 -12.05 -4.49 11.49
C LYS A 279 -11.17 -3.31 11.92
N GLY A 280 -10.48 -2.69 10.97
CA GLY A 280 -9.65 -1.52 11.25
C GLY A 280 -10.47 -0.39 11.86
N GLY A 281 -9.90 0.35 12.81
CA GLY A 281 -10.58 1.44 13.51
C GLY A 281 -11.33 1.02 14.78
N GLY A 282 -11.31 -0.28 15.14
CA GLY A 282 -11.91 -0.79 16.38
C GLY A 282 -13.23 -1.54 16.19
N GLY A 283 -13.57 -1.92 14.97
CA GLY A 283 -14.85 -2.57 14.66
C GLY A 283 -15.04 -2.82 13.17
N ASP A 284 -16.01 -3.67 12.84
CA ASP A 284 -16.36 -3.98 11.45
C ASP A 284 -16.87 -2.74 10.70
N ALA A 285 -16.43 -2.59 9.45
CA ALA A 285 -16.77 -1.50 8.53
C ALA A 285 -16.43 -0.07 8.99
N LEU A 286 -15.80 0.10 10.16
CA LEU A 286 -15.52 1.44 10.72
C LEU A 286 -14.57 2.26 9.85
N LYS A 287 -13.43 1.67 9.45
CA LYS A 287 -12.37 2.42 8.78
C LYS A 287 -12.57 2.60 7.28
N ARG A 288 -12.68 1.52 6.51
CA ARG A 288 -12.56 1.59 5.04
C ARG A 288 -13.79 2.19 4.37
N GLY A 289 -14.99 1.86 4.86
CA GLY A 289 -16.25 2.31 4.28
C GLY A 289 -16.64 1.58 2.99
N ASP A 290 -15.71 0.91 2.32
CA ASP A 290 -15.94 0.01 1.17
C ASP A 290 -15.57 -1.45 1.48
N LEU A 291 -15.24 -1.78 2.73
CA LEU A 291 -14.82 -3.12 3.11
C LEU A 291 -15.33 -3.48 4.50
N ALA A 292 -16.03 -4.61 4.58
CA ALA A 292 -16.63 -5.16 5.80
C ALA A 292 -16.46 -6.68 5.83
N VAL A 293 -16.67 -7.31 7.00
CA VAL A 293 -16.57 -8.78 7.16
C VAL A 293 -17.52 -9.50 6.19
N ILE A 294 -18.69 -8.92 5.93
CA ILE A 294 -19.70 -9.51 5.05
C ILE A 294 -19.24 -9.65 3.59
N ASN A 295 -18.23 -8.89 3.14
CA ASN A 295 -17.62 -9.09 1.82
C ASN A 295 -17.06 -10.52 1.66
N GLY A 296 -16.81 -11.23 2.76
CA GLY A 296 -16.35 -12.62 2.76
C GLY A 296 -17.42 -13.66 2.46
N THR A 297 -18.70 -13.33 2.68
CA THR A 297 -19.80 -14.32 2.71
C THR A 297 -21.03 -13.90 1.93
N THR A 298 -21.18 -12.62 1.59
CA THR A 298 -22.39 -12.07 0.95
C THR A 298 -22.73 -12.74 -0.37
N THR A 299 -24.01 -12.93 -0.57
CA THR A 299 -24.67 -13.33 -1.81
C THR A 299 -25.20 -12.12 -2.58
N ASP A 300 -25.16 -10.92 -2.01
CA ASP A 300 -25.71 -9.71 -2.63
C ASP A 300 -24.76 -9.13 -3.69
N ARG A 301 -25.02 -9.47 -4.95
CA ARG A 301 -24.32 -8.89 -6.11
C ARG A 301 -24.50 -7.38 -6.23
N ASN A 302 -25.56 -6.79 -5.68
CA ASN A 302 -25.74 -5.35 -5.69
C ASN A 302 -24.77 -4.65 -4.73
N TYR A 303 -24.36 -5.32 -3.66
CA TYR A 303 -23.36 -4.83 -2.72
C TYR A 303 -21.94 -4.86 -3.32
N ASP A 304 -21.49 -5.98 -3.87
CA ASP A 304 -20.21 -6.06 -4.58
C ASP A 304 -20.26 -7.08 -5.73
N VAL A 305 -20.16 -6.60 -6.98
CA VAL A 305 -20.22 -7.49 -8.16
C VAL A 305 -19.03 -8.43 -8.29
N HIS A 306 -17.90 -8.09 -7.67
CA HIS A 306 -16.66 -8.86 -7.76
C HIS A 306 -16.59 -9.91 -6.66
N MET A 307 -16.92 -9.54 -5.41
CA MET A 307 -16.71 -10.41 -4.25
C MET A 307 -17.92 -11.24 -3.85
N ALA A 308 -19.15 -10.82 -4.20
CA ALA A 308 -20.36 -11.59 -3.88
C ALA A 308 -20.34 -12.97 -4.56
N SER A 309 -20.89 -13.98 -3.88
CA SER A 309 -20.93 -15.36 -4.40
C SER A 309 -21.80 -15.52 -5.64
N THR A 310 -22.81 -14.68 -5.82
CA THR A 310 -23.65 -14.60 -7.02
C THR A 310 -23.08 -13.64 -8.08
N GLY A 311 -21.97 -12.97 -7.79
CA GLY A 311 -21.18 -12.15 -8.71
C GLY A 311 -20.02 -12.94 -9.34
N ALA A 312 -18.86 -12.32 -9.47
CA ALA A 312 -17.64 -13.00 -9.94
C ALA A 312 -16.99 -13.88 -8.85
N ASN A 313 -17.43 -13.77 -7.59
CA ASN A 313 -16.93 -14.50 -6.43
C ASN A 313 -15.39 -14.50 -6.30
N LEU A 314 -14.76 -13.37 -6.63
CA LEU A 314 -13.31 -13.21 -6.58
C LEU A 314 -12.81 -13.22 -5.14
N THR A 315 -11.74 -13.95 -4.92
CA THR A 315 -10.87 -13.85 -3.74
C THR A 315 -9.96 -12.62 -3.84
N CYS A 316 -9.46 -12.14 -2.71
CA CYS A 316 -8.64 -10.93 -2.64
C CYS A 316 -7.41 -11.02 -3.55
N GLN A 317 -6.73 -12.18 -3.54
CA GLN A 317 -5.49 -12.45 -4.27
C GLN A 317 -5.66 -12.53 -5.80
N GLN A 318 -6.89 -12.63 -6.31
CA GLN A 318 -7.14 -12.58 -7.75
C GLN A 318 -6.97 -11.15 -8.30
N CYS A 319 -7.09 -10.12 -7.45
CA CYS A 319 -6.76 -8.75 -7.79
C CYS A 319 -5.43 -8.33 -7.14
N HIS A 320 -5.28 -8.59 -5.84
CA HIS A 320 -4.06 -8.33 -5.07
C HIS A 320 -3.07 -9.47 -5.25
N THR A 321 -2.44 -9.56 -6.42
CA THR A 321 -1.47 -10.62 -6.72
C THR A 321 -0.29 -10.58 -5.75
N TYR A 322 0.17 -11.76 -5.32
CA TYR A 322 1.33 -11.89 -4.44
C TYR A 322 2.52 -12.47 -5.20
N THR A 323 3.69 -11.86 -5.03
CA THR A 323 4.97 -12.39 -5.51
C THR A 323 5.93 -12.44 -4.34
N ASN A 324 6.43 -13.63 -3.99
CA ASN A 324 7.27 -13.83 -2.80
C ASN A 324 6.64 -13.17 -1.55
N HIS A 325 5.36 -13.43 -1.28
CA HIS A 325 4.60 -12.85 -0.16
C HIS A 325 4.45 -11.31 -0.13
N HIS A 326 4.95 -10.59 -1.13
CA HIS A 326 4.70 -9.16 -1.31
C HIS A 326 3.41 -8.94 -2.10
N VAL A 327 2.51 -8.10 -1.56
CA VAL A 327 1.19 -7.87 -2.14
C VAL A 327 1.18 -6.71 -3.15
N ALA A 328 0.48 -6.89 -4.27
CA ALA A 328 0.20 -5.81 -5.21
C ALA A 328 -0.86 -4.83 -4.69
N GLY A 329 -0.73 -3.56 -5.08
CA GLY A 329 -1.72 -2.52 -4.86
C GLY A 329 -1.37 -1.54 -3.73
N ARG A 330 -1.76 -0.27 -3.96
CA ARG A 330 -1.61 0.82 -3.01
C ARG A 330 -2.76 1.83 -3.21
N GLY A 331 -3.37 2.27 -2.10
CA GLY A 331 -4.29 3.41 -2.07
C GLY A 331 -3.59 4.71 -1.63
N SER A 332 -4.26 5.86 -1.76
CA SER A 332 -3.68 7.16 -1.38
C SER A 332 -3.33 7.28 0.11
N ASP A 333 -4.13 6.65 0.97
CA ASP A 333 -3.95 6.68 2.43
C ASP A 333 -2.93 5.65 2.94
N LEU A 334 -2.46 4.76 2.05
CA LEU A 334 -1.41 3.80 2.37
C LEU A 334 -0.04 4.44 2.13
N ARG A 335 0.75 4.52 3.20
CA ARG A 335 2.11 5.05 3.17
C ARG A 335 3.11 4.07 2.56
N PRO A 336 3.24 2.82 3.07
CA PRO A 336 4.16 1.86 2.49
C PRO A 336 3.62 1.24 1.19
N THR A 337 4.53 0.83 0.31
CA THR A 337 4.25 0.09 -0.92
C THR A 337 4.97 -1.26 -0.84
N ASP A 338 4.22 -2.36 -0.86
CA ASP A 338 4.80 -3.71 -0.73
C ASP A 338 5.32 -4.25 -2.07
N SER A 339 4.65 -3.88 -3.16
CA SER A 339 5.02 -4.22 -4.54
C SER A 339 4.72 -3.05 -5.47
N THR A 340 5.51 -2.89 -6.52
CA THR A 340 5.28 -1.90 -7.59
C THR A 340 4.14 -2.30 -8.53
N VAL A 341 3.66 -3.54 -8.45
CA VAL A 341 2.51 -4.02 -9.23
C VAL A 341 1.25 -3.27 -8.76
N THR A 342 0.60 -2.60 -9.71
CA THR A 342 -0.64 -1.87 -9.45
C THR A 342 -1.86 -2.77 -9.62
N VAL A 343 -2.88 -2.52 -8.81
CA VAL A 343 -4.21 -3.14 -8.98
C VAL A 343 -5.08 -2.13 -9.72
N GLY A 344 -5.68 -2.56 -10.83
CA GLY A 344 -6.52 -1.71 -11.67
C GLY A 344 -7.68 -2.48 -12.26
N CYS A 345 -8.66 -1.75 -12.79
CA CYS A 345 -9.86 -2.36 -13.38
C CYS A 345 -9.62 -2.80 -14.84
N ALA A 346 -9.02 -1.92 -15.64
CA ALA A 346 -8.84 -2.09 -17.08
C ALA A 346 -7.60 -2.94 -17.41
N THR A 347 -7.64 -4.23 -17.06
CA THR A 347 -6.57 -5.20 -17.33
C THR A 347 -6.94 -6.15 -18.46
N SER A 348 -5.94 -6.77 -19.09
CA SER A 348 -6.15 -7.83 -20.07
C SER A 348 -6.84 -9.08 -19.49
N SER A 349 -6.71 -9.30 -18.17
CA SER A 349 -7.30 -10.46 -17.48
C SER A 349 -8.76 -10.26 -17.05
N CYS A 350 -9.23 -9.02 -16.92
CA CYS A 350 -10.56 -8.71 -16.39
C CYS A 350 -11.37 -7.88 -17.40
N HIS A 351 -11.20 -6.56 -17.40
CA HIS A 351 -11.86 -5.68 -18.35
C HIS A 351 -11.02 -5.48 -19.63
N SER A 352 -10.77 -6.57 -20.34
CA SER A 352 -9.83 -6.64 -21.47
C SER A 352 -10.18 -5.68 -22.61
N ASN A 353 -11.47 -5.56 -22.95
CA ASN A 353 -11.97 -4.62 -23.95
C ASN A 353 -11.89 -3.14 -23.53
N LYS A 354 -11.40 -2.85 -22.32
CA LYS A 354 -11.16 -1.50 -21.80
C LYS A 354 -9.68 -1.23 -21.53
N ALA A 355 -8.79 -2.19 -21.75
CA ALA A 355 -7.37 -2.07 -21.42
C ALA A 355 -6.69 -0.86 -22.10
N ALA A 356 -7.09 -0.53 -23.33
CA ALA A 356 -6.61 0.64 -24.07
C ALA A 356 -7.18 1.99 -23.58
N LEU A 357 -8.08 1.98 -22.58
CA LEU A 357 -8.72 3.17 -22.00
C LEU A 357 -9.41 4.12 -23.00
N ASN A 358 -9.79 3.61 -24.16
CA ASN A 358 -10.43 4.38 -25.24
C ASN A 358 -11.63 3.63 -25.87
N ALA A 359 -11.97 2.44 -25.37
CA ALA A 359 -13.01 1.57 -25.92
C ALA A 359 -13.75 0.76 -24.82
N GLY A 360 -14.75 -0.01 -25.25
CA GLY A 360 -15.45 -1.00 -24.44
C GLY A 360 -16.67 -0.50 -23.68
N HIS A 361 -16.92 0.81 -23.59
CA HIS A 361 -18.22 1.34 -23.14
C HIS A 361 -19.14 1.62 -24.32
N ALA A 362 -20.45 1.74 -24.03
CA ALA A 362 -21.49 1.94 -25.03
C ALA A 362 -21.31 3.24 -25.84
N THR A 363 -20.65 4.26 -25.29
CA THR A 363 -20.43 5.53 -25.98
C THR A 363 -18.96 5.94 -25.95
N THR A 364 -18.52 6.60 -27.02
CA THR A 364 -17.18 7.22 -27.13
C THR A 364 -16.98 8.33 -26.10
N ALA A 365 -18.07 9.00 -25.70
CA ALA A 365 -18.06 9.99 -24.63
C ALA A 365 -17.59 9.39 -23.29
N ILE A 366 -18.13 8.23 -22.87
CA ILE A 366 -17.69 7.57 -21.64
C ILE A 366 -16.23 7.12 -21.75
N ASN A 367 -15.82 6.58 -22.90
CA ASN A 367 -14.42 6.18 -23.10
C ASN A 367 -13.46 7.38 -22.96
N THR A 368 -13.86 8.57 -23.42
CA THR A 368 -13.06 9.80 -23.28
C THR A 368 -12.87 10.20 -21.82
N HIS A 369 -13.85 9.95 -20.95
CA HIS A 369 -13.74 10.25 -19.52
C HIS A 369 -12.62 9.44 -18.84
N LEU A 370 -12.30 8.24 -19.32
CA LEU A 370 -11.29 7.35 -18.71
C LEU A 370 -9.88 7.98 -18.66
N LYS A 371 -9.63 9.03 -19.44
CA LYS A 371 -8.39 9.82 -19.39
C LYS A 371 -8.23 10.60 -18.08
N ARG A 372 -9.34 11.06 -17.49
CA ARG A 372 -9.36 11.96 -16.32
C ARG A 372 -10.29 11.52 -15.19
N VAL A 373 -11.07 10.47 -15.36
CA VAL A 373 -11.99 9.92 -14.37
C VAL A 373 -11.67 8.45 -14.15
N ALA A 374 -11.40 8.08 -12.90
CA ALA A 374 -11.13 6.69 -12.54
C ALA A 374 -12.39 5.82 -12.65
N CYS A 375 -12.23 4.53 -12.92
CA CYS A 375 -13.34 3.58 -12.97
C CYS A 375 -14.15 3.61 -11.67
N GLN A 376 -13.45 3.65 -10.53
CA GLN A 376 -14.02 3.75 -9.18
C GLN A 376 -15.01 4.91 -9.05
N THR A 377 -14.72 6.08 -9.62
CA THR A 377 -15.58 7.27 -9.51
C THR A 377 -16.99 7.02 -10.03
N CYS A 378 -17.12 6.32 -11.16
CA CYS A 378 -18.42 6.01 -11.74
C CYS A 378 -19.04 4.74 -11.13
N HIS A 379 -18.21 3.76 -10.76
CA HIS A 379 -18.67 2.43 -10.36
C HIS A 379 -18.83 2.21 -8.85
N ILE A 380 -18.43 3.19 -8.04
CA ILE A 380 -18.66 3.24 -6.58
C ILE A 380 -19.44 4.53 -6.28
N PRO A 381 -20.76 4.56 -6.56
CA PRO A 381 -21.57 5.78 -6.44
C PRO A 381 -21.80 6.22 -4.99
N SER A 382 -21.76 5.27 -4.05
CA SER A 382 -21.83 5.51 -2.61
C SER A 382 -21.07 4.42 -1.85
N TYR A 383 -20.66 4.72 -0.62
CA TYR A 383 -19.95 3.83 0.29
C TYR A 383 -20.69 3.72 1.63
N GLY A 384 -20.27 2.79 2.50
CA GLY A 384 -21.03 2.40 3.70
C GLY A 384 -22.40 1.81 3.32
N ARG A 385 -22.48 1.16 2.15
CA ARG A 385 -23.71 0.53 1.69
C ARG A 385 -23.98 -0.71 2.53
N LYS A 386 -25.23 -0.92 2.91
CA LYS A 386 -25.65 -2.15 3.60
C LYS A 386 -25.93 -3.23 2.55
N ALA A 387 -25.36 -4.43 2.72
CA ALA A 387 -25.71 -5.55 1.86
C ALA A 387 -27.13 -6.04 2.19
N ALA A 388 -27.86 -6.56 1.20
CA ALA A 388 -29.23 -7.03 1.41
C ALA A 388 -29.31 -8.19 2.42
N ASP A 389 -28.27 -9.03 2.48
CA ASP A 389 -28.13 -10.15 3.41
C ASP A 389 -27.39 -9.77 4.71
N ALA A 390 -27.21 -8.48 4.96
CA ALA A 390 -26.56 -7.98 6.16
C ALA A 390 -27.49 -7.97 7.38
N VAL A 391 -27.02 -8.58 8.46
CA VAL A 391 -27.72 -8.63 9.75
C VAL A 391 -26.99 -7.72 10.73
N LEU A 392 -27.72 -6.76 11.28
CA LEU A 392 -27.25 -5.95 12.40
C LEU A 392 -27.31 -6.81 13.67
N ASP A 393 -26.16 -6.98 14.31
CA ASP A 393 -26.09 -7.43 15.69
C ASP A 393 -26.42 -6.24 16.59
N THR A 394 -27.60 -6.27 17.19
CA THR A 394 -28.11 -5.18 18.06
C THR A 394 -27.37 -5.10 19.40
N VAL A 395 -26.63 -6.14 19.79
CA VAL A 395 -25.78 -6.15 20.99
C VAL A 395 -24.48 -5.42 20.72
N THR A 396 -23.84 -5.74 19.59
CA THR A 396 -22.53 -5.16 19.25
C THR A 396 -22.62 -3.85 18.45
N GLY A 397 -23.76 -3.57 17.83
CA GLY A 397 -23.94 -2.42 16.94
C GLY A 397 -23.15 -2.56 15.63
N PHE A 398 -22.80 -3.79 15.24
CA PHE A 398 -22.06 -4.09 14.01
C PHE A 398 -22.88 -4.97 13.06
N GLY A 399 -22.55 -4.94 11.76
CA GLY A 399 -23.20 -5.78 10.76
C GLY A 399 -24.18 -5.05 9.83
N ASP A 400 -24.42 -3.75 10.02
CA ASP A 400 -25.16 -2.89 9.07
C ASP A 400 -24.26 -2.10 8.10
N GLN A 401 -22.93 -2.34 8.15
CA GLN A 401 -21.90 -1.67 7.35
C GLN A 401 -21.85 -0.14 7.51
N SER A 402 -22.45 0.41 8.57
CA SER A 402 -22.32 1.83 8.89
C SER A 402 -20.85 2.14 9.18
N THR A 403 -20.32 3.18 8.52
CA THR A 403 -18.89 3.52 8.59
C THR A 403 -18.67 4.81 9.36
N GLU A 404 -17.54 4.92 10.03
CA GLU A 404 -17.20 6.06 10.87
C GLU A 404 -16.96 7.32 10.02
N THR A 405 -17.65 8.40 10.30
CA THR A 405 -17.48 9.71 9.62
C THR A 405 -16.81 10.75 10.51
N ASP A 406 -16.96 10.60 11.83
CA ASP A 406 -16.29 11.42 12.84
C ASP A 406 -15.98 10.61 14.10
N ARG A 407 -14.98 11.07 14.85
CA ARG A 407 -14.59 10.55 16.17
C ARG A 407 -14.17 11.68 17.07
N THR A 408 -14.47 11.58 18.35
CA THR A 408 -13.88 12.47 19.37
C THR A 408 -13.21 11.67 20.47
N TRP A 409 -11.92 11.95 20.70
CA TRP A 409 -11.18 11.42 21.84
C TRP A 409 -11.48 12.17 23.15
N VAL A 410 -12.31 13.21 23.10
CA VAL A 410 -12.72 14.00 24.28
C VAL A 410 -13.70 13.23 25.16
N THR A 411 -14.59 12.46 24.55
CA THR A 411 -15.70 11.81 25.25
C THR A 411 -15.57 10.30 25.11
N PRO A 412 -15.32 9.57 26.20
CA PRO A 412 -15.31 8.12 26.20
C PRO A 412 -16.74 7.56 26.27
N GLU A 413 -16.98 6.45 25.60
CA GLU A 413 -18.22 5.66 25.63
C GLU A 413 -17.91 4.17 25.82
N TRP A 414 -18.80 3.45 26.51
CA TRP A 414 -18.62 2.02 26.72
C TRP A 414 -19.00 1.24 25.46
N SER A 415 -18.06 0.46 24.91
CA SER A 415 -18.32 -0.45 23.80
C SER A 415 -18.58 -1.85 24.32
N VAL A 416 -19.84 -2.30 24.21
CA VAL A 416 -20.23 -3.69 24.52
C VAL A 416 -19.49 -4.67 23.61
N ALA A 417 -19.36 -4.35 22.33
CA ALA A 417 -18.72 -5.20 21.33
C ALA A 417 -17.24 -5.47 21.62
N ASN A 418 -16.52 -4.45 22.11
CA ASN A 418 -15.10 -4.54 22.43
C ASN A 418 -14.84 -4.81 23.92
N ASN A 419 -15.89 -4.79 24.76
CA ASN A 419 -15.83 -4.90 26.21
C ASN A 419 -14.81 -3.94 26.85
N ARG A 420 -14.84 -2.67 26.44
CA ARG A 420 -13.91 -1.61 26.88
C ARG A 420 -14.46 -0.23 26.57
N TRP A 421 -13.83 0.81 27.11
CA TRP A 421 -14.09 2.19 26.70
C TRP A 421 -13.56 2.43 25.29
N GLU A 422 -14.29 3.18 24.48
CA GLU A 422 -13.92 3.64 23.15
C GLU A 422 -14.20 5.15 23.06
N PRO A 423 -13.56 5.89 22.14
CA PRO A 423 -13.95 7.27 21.88
C PRO A 423 -15.34 7.31 21.22
N THR A 424 -16.10 8.37 21.47
CA THR A 424 -17.39 8.56 20.80
C THR A 424 -17.23 8.69 19.29
N VAL A 425 -18.05 7.92 18.55
CA VAL A 425 -18.02 7.86 17.09
C VAL A 425 -19.36 8.25 16.46
N VAL A 426 -19.30 8.92 15.32
CA VAL A 426 -20.46 9.11 14.44
C VAL A 426 -20.33 8.16 13.26
N ARG A 427 -21.39 7.41 12.97
CA ARG A 427 -21.45 6.43 11.89
C ARG A 427 -22.61 6.73 10.96
N ALA A 428 -22.43 6.42 9.69
CA ALA A 428 -23.48 6.58 8.68
C ALA A 428 -23.35 5.56 7.55
N ASN A 429 -24.46 5.35 6.85
CA ASN A 429 -24.56 4.50 5.66
C ASN A 429 -24.79 5.32 4.39
N ASN A 430 -24.61 4.67 3.24
CA ASN A 430 -24.95 5.20 1.91
C ASN A 430 -24.39 6.59 1.64
N LEU A 431 -23.15 6.81 2.08
CA LEU A 431 -22.48 8.09 2.00
C LEU A 431 -22.01 8.35 0.58
N LYS A 432 -22.16 9.61 0.17
CA LYS A 432 -21.61 10.14 -1.07
C LYS A 432 -20.09 10.31 -0.94
N PRO A 433 -19.27 9.81 -1.88
CA PRO A 433 -17.83 10.04 -1.87
C PRO A 433 -17.48 11.53 -2.00
N VAL A 434 -16.36 11.91 -1.40
CA VAL A 434 -15.66 13.14 -1.79
C VAL A 434 -14.78 12.82 -2.97
N TYR A 435 -14.83 13.64 -4.03
CA TYR A 435 -14.02 13.42 -5.23
C TYR A 435 -12.80 14.33 -5.23
N ALA A 436 -11.62 13.76 -5.44
CA ALA A 436 -10.38 14.50 -5.55
C ALA A 436 -9.51 13.97 -6.69
N PHE A 437 -8.66 14.83 -7.23
CA PHE A 437 -7.64 14.43 -8.19
C PHE A 437 -6.56 13.61 -7.49
N TYR A 438 -6.15 12.51 -8.11
CA TYR A 438 -5.09 11.64 -7.62
C TYR A 438 -4.16 11.25 -8.77
N ASP A 439 -2.87 11.53 -8.61
CA ASP A 439 -1.80 11.25 -9.57
C ASP A 439 -0.98 9.99 -9.24
N GLY A 440 -1.37 9.24 -8.20
CA GLY A 440 -0.62 8.10 -7.69
C GLY A 440 0.24 8.40 -6.46
N SER A 441 0.42 9.67 -6.11
CA SER A 441 1.18 10.11 -4.94
C SER A 441 0.31 10.80 -3.88
N SER A 442 0.81 10.90 -2.65
CA SER A 442 0.04 11.50 -1.56
C SER A 442 0.92 12.31 -0.62
N TRP A 443 0.33 13.31 0.01
CA TRP A 443 0.91 14.01 1.15
C TRP A 443 0.40 13.36 2.43
N VAL A 444 1.27 13.15 3.42
CA VAL A 444 0.88 12.59 4.73
C VAL A 444 1.57 13.29 5.90
N TYR A 445 0.87 13.33 7.03
CA TYR A 445 1.42 13.66 8.34
C TYR A 445 1.96 12.38 8.99
N ASP A 446 3.20 12.44 9.47
CA ASP A 446 3.77 11.40 10.32
C ASP A 446 3.97 11.91 11.74
N LEU A 447 4.04 10.98 12.69
CA LEU A 447 4.30 11.27 14.08
C LEU A 447 5.60 12.07 14.20
N HIS A 448 5.57 13.09 15.05
CA HIS A 448 6.62 14.09 15.27
C HIS A 448 6.75 15.20 14.22
N ASP A 449 5.96 15.19 13.14
CA ASP A 449 5.82 16.37 12.30
C ASP A 449 5.07 17.48 13.02
N VAL A 450 5.36 18.72 12.63
CA VAL A 450 4.49 19.85 12.95
C VAL A 450 3.21 19.72 12.12
N ALA A 451 2.05 19.76 12.77
CA ALA A 451 0.77 19.60 12.12
C ALA A 451 0.47 20.81 11.22
N VAL A 452 -0.13 20.55 10.06
CA VAL A 452 -0.42 21.57 9.06
C VAL A 452 -1.93 21.68 8.87
N ILE A 453 -2.46 22.90 8.92
CA ILE A 453 -3.86 23.17 8.62
C ILE A 453 -4.10 23.09 7.12
N ASP A 454 -5.20 22.47 6.71
CA ASP A 454 -5.71 22.55 5.36
C ASP A 454 -6.58 23.81 5.22
N PRO A 455 -6.19 24.80 4.40
CA PRO A 455 -6.98 26.02 4.24
C PRO A 455 -8.37 25.76 3.64
N ALA A 456 -8.57 24.63 2.95
CA ALA A 456 -9.87 24.30 2.36
C ALA A 456 -10.89 23.80 3.39
N THR A 457 -10.44 23.18 4.48
CA THR A 457 -11.32 22.58 5.51
C THR A 457 -11.22 23.27 6.86
N GLY A 458 -10.14 24.00 7.13
CA GLY A 458 -9.82 24.56 8.45
C GLY A 458 -9.30 23.53 9.45
N ASN A 459 -9.19 22.25 9.07
CA ASN A 459 -8.74 21.16 9.94
C ASN A 459 -7.25 20.85 9.73
N TYR A 460 -6.63 20.17 10.69
CA TYR A 460 -5.27 19.63 10.52
C TYR A 460 -5.29 18.40 9.60
N LYS A 461 -4.62 18.49 8.45
CA LYS A 461 -4.60 17.39 7.48
C LYS A 461 -3.70 16.25 7.93
N ILE A 462 -4.19 15.02 7.80
CA ILE A 462 -3.42 13.79 8.05
C ILE A 462 -3.00 13.11 6.74
N SER A 463 -3.90 12.99 5.76
CA SER A 463 -3.58 12.47 4.44
C SER A 463 -4.31 13.24 3.35
N ARG A 464 -3.64 13.46 2.21
CA ARG A 464 -4.22 14.07 1.00
C ARG A 464 -3.73 13.37 -0.25
N PRO A 465 -4.62 13.01 -1.20
CA PRO A 465 -4.18 12.63 -2.54
C PRO A 465 -3.56 13.86 -3.22
N ASN A 466 -2.44 13.67 -3.92
CA ASN A 466 -1.87 14.72 -4.76
C ASN A 466 -2.47 14.67 -6.15
N GLY A 467 -2.54 15.82 -6.80
CA GLY A 467 -3.07 15.97 -8.13
C GLY A 467 -3.84 17.28 -8.25
N GLY A 468 -4.36 17.55 -9.44
CA GLY A 468 -5.13 18.75 -9.69
C GLY A 468 -5.55 18.83 -11.14
N ILE A 469 -6.43 19.76 -11.47
CA ILE A 469 -6.95 19.89 -12.84
C ILE A 469 -5.83 20.09 -13.88
N ASN A 470 -4.70 20.68 -13.50
CA ASN A 470 -3.54 20.92 -14.36
C ASN A 470 -2.42 19.86 -14.24
N THR A 471 -2.51 18.93 -13.29
CA THR A 471 -1.50 17.88 -13.13
C THR A 471 -1.63 16.86 -14.26
N ALA A 472 -0.51 16.50 -14.88
CA ALA A 472 -0.48 15.45 -15.89
C ALA A 472 -0.84 14.09 -15.26
N ASN A 473 -1.46 13.20 -16.05
CA ASN A 473 -1.76 11.81 -15.66
C ASN A 473 -2.61 11.61 -14.40
N THR A 474 -3.24 12.66 -13.87
CA THR A 474 -4.14 12.58 -12.73
C THR A 474 -5.56 12.23 -13.14
N LYS A 475 -6.29 11.55 -12.26
CA LYS A 475 -7.72 11.27 -12.44
C LYS A 475 -8.51 11.65 -11.20
N LEU A 476 -9.80 11.95 -11.38
CA LEU A 476 -10.75 12.02 -10.27
C LEU A 476 -10.99 10.62 -9.71
N TYR A 477 -10.78 10.47 -8.41
CA TYR A 477 -11.10 9.26 -7.64
C TYR A 477 -12.11 9.55 -6.52
N PRO A 478 -12.89 8.55 -6.08
CA PRO A 478 -13.76 8.66 -4.93
C PRO A 478 -13.00 8.37 -3.63
N PHE A 479 -13.25 9.18 -2.61
CA PHE A 479 -12.67 9.05 -1.28
C PHE A 479 -13.75 9.05 -0.21
N LYS A 480 -13.56 8.23 0.81
CA LYS A 480 -14.14 8.46 2.13
C LYS A 480 -13.39 9.62 2.77
N TYR A 481 -14.14 10.56 3.33
CA TYR A 481 -13.61 11.67 4.11
C TYR A 481 -13.94 11.43 5.58
N LYS A 482 -12.93 11.54 6.45
CA LYS A 482 -13.03 11.24 7.87
C LYS A 482 -12.46 12.40 8.69
N THR A 483 -13.18 12.81 9.73
CA THR A 483 -12.68 13.78 10.71
C THR A 483 -12.47 13.15 12.09
N SER A 484 -11.64 13.77 12.93
CA SER A 484 -11.36 13.32 14.29
C SER A 484 -10.95 14.49 15.18
N THR A 485 -11.51 14.59 16.38
CA THR A 485 -11.02 15.48 17.42
C THR A 485 -10.00 14.74 18.28
N GLN A 486 -8.73 15.14 18.20
CA GLN A 486 -7.59 14.42 18.79
C GLN A 486 -6.56 15.37 19.43
N PRO A 487 -5.76 14.91 20.40
CA PRO A 487 -4.85 15.77 21.14
C PRO A 487 -3.64 16.23 20.31
N MET A 488 -3.21 17.46 20.57
CA MET A 488 -2.03 18.09 20.01
C MET A 488 -1.23 18.76 21.13
N HIS A 489 0.09 18.59 21.10
CA HIS A 489 0.98 19.24 22.04
C HIS A 489 1.10 20.73 21.70
N THR A 490 0.76 21.60 22.64
CA THR A 490 0.59 23.04 22.39
C THR A 490 1.90 23.71 21.99
N ALA A 491 3.01 23.40 22.67
CA ALA A 491 4.27 24.09 22.45
C ALA A 491 4.94 23.73 21.11
N SER A 492 4.77 22.49 20.62
CA SER A 492 5.41 22.04 19.38
C SER A 492 4.46 21.96 18.17
N GLY A 493 3.15 22.05 18.37
CA GLY A 493 2.15 21.89 17.32
C GLY A 493 2.13 20.48 16.71
N LYS A 494 2.55 19.45 17.46
CA LYS A 494 2.61 18.06 17.00
C LYS A 494 1.43 17.26 17.56
N LEU A 495 0.78 16.44 16.75
CA LEU A 495 -0.30 15.57 17.22
C LEU A 495 0.26 14.55 18.23
N ILE A 496 -0.49 14.30 19.30
CA ILE A 496 -0.08 13.40 20.38
C ILE A 496 -0.58 11.99 20.08
N ALA A 497 0.32 11.01 20.12
CA ALA A 497 -0.02 9.59 20.13
C ALA A 497 -0.65 9.20 21.47
N LEU A 498 -1.93 9.51 21.64
CA LEU A 498 -2.71 9.16 22.84
C LEU A 498 -2.55 7.68 23.17
N ASN A 499 -2.31 7.36 24.45
CA ASN A 499 -2.19 5.98 24.89
C ASN A 499 -3.58 5.33 24.97
N THR A 500 -3.96 4.63 23.91
CA THR A 500 -5.24 3.92 23.80
C THR A 500 -5.39 2.82 24.85
N SER A 501 -4.29 2.24 25.35
CA SER A 501 -4.38 1.19 26.39
C SER A 501 -4.85 1.77 27.73
N VAL A 502 -4.40 2.98 28.07
CA VAL A 502 -4.90 3.72 29.25
C VAL A 502 -6.35 4.13 29.02
N TYR A 503 -6.63 4.76 27.87
CA TYR A 503 -7.96 5.25 27.52
C TYR A 503 -9.02 4.15 27.57
N PHE A 504 -8.79 3.04 26.85
CA PHE A 504 -9.76 1.96 26.73
C PHE A 504 -10.04 1.25 28.05
N LYS A 505 -9.06 1.22 28.96
CA LYS A 505 -9.21 0.60 30.27
C LYS A 505 -9.92 1.49 31.28
N THR A 506 -9.71 2.80 31.22
CA THR A 506 -10.02 3.69 32.35
C THR A 506 -10.98 4.84 32.05
N ALA A 507 -11.23 5.15 30.77
CA ALA A 507 -11.89 6.38 30.33
C ALA A 507 -11.16 7.68 30.76
N ASP A 508 -9.96 7.62 31.32
CA ASP A 508 -9.16 8.78 31.69
C ASP A 508 -8.46 9.38 30.47
N VAL A 509 -9.09 10.41 29.89
CA VAL A 509 -8.57 11.13 28.72
C VAL A 509 -7.26 11.85 29.05
N ALA A 510 -7.18 12.51 30.21
CA ALA A 510 -6.00 13.28 30.60
C ALA A 510 -4.81 12.33 30.82
N GLY A 511 -4.99 11.28 31.62
CA GLY A 511 -3.96 10.27 31.85
C GLY A 511 -3.50 9.57 30.56
N ALA A 512 -4.42 9.31 29.62
CA ALA A 512 -4.08 8.75 28.31
C ALA A 512 -3.22 9.71 27.45
N ILE A 513 -3.48 11.02 27.52
CA ILE A 513 -2.69 12.05 26.82
C ILE A 513 -1.31 12.20 27.49
N GLN A 514 -1.26 12.30 28.81
CA GLN A 514 0.00 12.41 29.57
C GLN A 514 0.91 11.20 29.31
N SER A 515 0.34 9.99 29.32
CA SER A 515 1.08 8.78 28.96
C SER A 515 1.53 8.81 27.50
N GLY A 516 0.71 9.33 26.58
CA GLY A 516 1.08 9.56 25.18
C GLY A 516 2.27 10.51 25.01
N LEU A 517 2.30 11.62 25.77
CA LEU A 517 3.43 12.56 25.80
C LEU A 517 4.71 11.85 26.26
N THR A 518 4.64 11.08 27.35
CA THR A 518 5.79 10.29 27.83
C THR A 518 6.29 9.31 26.77
N ASN A 519 5.39 8.59 26.10
CA ASN A 519 5.76 7.66 25.03
C ASN A 519 6.45 8.36 23.85
N MET A 520 6.10 9.63 23.60
CA MET A 520 6.74 10.49 22.60
C MET A 520 8.04 11.15 23.06
N GLY A 521 8.49 10.89 24.30
CA GLY A 521 9.67 11.51 24.89
C GLY A 521 9.48 12.96 25.33
N LEU A 522 8.24 13.38 25.57
CA LEU A 522 7.86 14.72 26.06
C LEU A 522 7.50 14.68 27.54
N ASN A 523 7.41 15.83 28.21
CA ASN A 523 7.05 15.83 29.62
C ASN A 523 5.55 15.52 29.75
N PRO A 524 5.15 14.62 30.67
CA PRO A 524 3.74 14.29 30.88
C PRO A 524 2.91 15.50 31.30
N GLY A 525 3.51 16.51 31.93
CA GLY A 525 2.83 17.74 32.34
C GLY A 525 2.72 18.82 31.25
N ASP A 526 3.22 18.57 30.05
CA ASP A 526 3.17 19.57 28.98
C ASP A 526 1.72 19.88 28.56
N ALA A 527 1.46 21.15 28.24
CA ALA A 527 0.14 21.59 27.80
C ALA A 527 -0.26 21.00 26.45
N TYR A 528 -1.55 20.67 26.32
CA TYR A 528 -2.14 20.16 25.09
C TYR A 528 -3.44 20.87 24.75
N SER A 529 -3.84 20.78 23.48
CA SER A 529 -5.17 21.16 23.01
C SER A 529 -5.81 20.03 22.22
N MET A 530 -7.14 20.00 22.17
CA MET A 530 -7.89 19.09 21.31
C MET A 530 -8.17 19.79 19.99
N VAL A 531 -7.71 19.20 18.89
CA VAL A 531 -7.82 19.79 17.55
C VAL A 531 -8.61 18.89 16.61
N LYS A 532 -9.28 19.50 15.63
CA LYS A 532 -9.95 18.78 14.55
C LYS A 532 -8.94 18.44 13.47
N ALA A 533 -8.80 17.16 13.18
CA ALA A 533 -7.96 16.62 12.11
C ALA A 533 -8.82 15.84 11.11
N ASP A 534 -8.33 15.66 9.89
CA ASP A 534 -9.06 14.97 8.83
C ASP A 534 -8.18 14.19 7.85
N GLU A 535 -8.78 13.18 7.21
CA GLU A 535 -8.08 12.34 6.25
C GLU A 535 -8.98 11.88 5.10
N TYR A 536 -8.34 11.59 3.96
CA TYR A 536 -8.96 11.02 2.78
C TYR A 536 -8.54 9.55 2.67
N GLN A 537 -9.49 8.66 2.43
CA GLN A 537 -9.26 7.22 2.25
C GLN A 537 -9.86 6.79 0.92
N MET A 538 -9.05 6.15 0.08
CA MET A 538 -9.44 5.83 -1.28
C MET A 538 -10.43 4.67 -1.32
N LEU A 539 -11.55 4.84 -2.02
CA LEU A 539 -12.57 3.79 -2.19
C LEU A 539 -12.27 2.96 -3.44
N ASN A 540 -12.21 1.63 -3.28
CA ASN A 540 -11.80 0.68 -4.32
C ASN A 540 -12.67 -0.59 -4.41
N HIS A 541 -13.43 -0.91 -3.37
CA HIS A 541 -14.26 -2.10 -3.26
C HIS A 541 -15.75 -1.74 -3.24
N THR A 542 -16.63 -2.73 -3.07
CA THR A 542 -18.09 -2.57 -3.14
C THR A 542 -18.49 -1.94 -4.46
N VAL A 543 -17.95 -2.47 -5.56
CA VAL A 543 -18.29 -2.01 -6.91
C VAL A 543 -19.73 -2.39 -7.20
N ALA A 544 -20.54 -1.39 -7.55
CA ALA A 544 -21.96 -1.58 -7.84
C ALA A 544 -22.16 -2.19 -9.25
N PRO A 545 -23.32 -2.83 -9.51
CA PRO A 545 -23.71 -3.24 -10.86
C PRO A 545 -23.63 -2.10 -11.88
N LYS A 546 -23.33 -2.44 -13.14
CA LYS A 546 -23.22 -1.46 -14.24
C LYS A 546 -24.45 -0.56 -14.38
N ALA A 547 -25.64 -1.05 -14.05
CA ALA A 547 -26.89 -0.29 -14.09
C ALA A 547 -26.93 0.85 -13.06
N ASN A 548 -26.15 0.73 -11.98
CA ASN A 548 -26.07 1.68 -10.88
C ASN A 548 -24.83 2.58 -10.99
N ALA A 549 -24.04 2.47 -12.06
CA ALA A 549 -22.94 3.37 -12.31
C ALA A 549 -23.46 4.80 -12.52
N LEU A 550 -22.66 5.79 -12.12
CA LEU A 550 -23.02 7.20 -12.29
C LEU A 550 -23.30 7.53 -13.76
N GLN A 551 -24.48 8.11 -14.00
CA GLN A 551 -24.90 8.60 -15.31
C GLN A 551 -24.53 10.08 -15.47
N CYS A 552 -24.59 10.59 -16.71
CA CYS A 552 -24.16 11.94 -17.07
C CYS A 552 -24.70 13.03 -16.13
N ALA A 553 -25.99 12.98 -15.81
CA ALA A 553 -26.67 13.97 -14.97
C ALA A 553 -26.18 14.02 -13.51
N ALA A 554 -25.54 12.93 -13.03
CA ALA A 554 -24.93 12.93 -11.71
C ALA A 554 -23.77 13.95 -11.62
N CYS A 555 -23.12 14.26 -12.75
CA CYS A 555 -21.94 15.12 -12.81
C CYS A 555 -22.16 16.42 -13.60
N HIS A 556 -22.96 16.36 -14.67
CA HIS A 556 -23.17 17.44 -15.64
C HIS A 556 -24.54 18.12 -15.51
N GLY A 557 -24.97 18.39 -14.28
CA GLY A 557 -26.25 19.07 -14.03
C GLY A 557 -26.44 20.38 -14.81
N THR A 558 -27.69 20.76 -15.03
CA THR A 558 -28.10 22.01 -15.65
C THR A 558 -28.42 23.06 -14.59
N THR A 559 -28.71 24.29 -15.00
CA THR A 559 -29.22 25.34 -14.09
C THR A 559 -30.51 24.91 -13.40
N SER A 560 -31.38 24.16 -14.10
CA SER A 560 -32.67 23.70 -13.57
C SER A 560 -32.59 22.36 -12.83
N VAL A 561 -31.60 21.53 -13.14
CA VAL A 561 -31.39 20.21 -12.50
C VAL A 561 -29.91 20.09 -12.09
N PRO A 562 -29.56 20.48 -10.85
CA PRO A 562 -28.18 20.45 -10.39
C PRO A 562 -27.57 19.05 -10.39
N ALA A 563 -26.24 18.99 -10.53
CA ALA A 563 -25.51 17.73 -10.45
C ALA A 563 -25.62 17.16 -9.03
N THR A 564 -25.98 15.88 -8.92
CA THR A 564 -26.20 15.24 -7.62
C THR A 564 -24.90 14.73 -6.98
N GLN A 565 -23.87 14.43 -7.78
CA GLN A 565 -22.61 13.83 -7.31
C GLN A 565 -21.42 14.78 -7.28
N MET A 566 -21.24 15.65 -8.25
CA MET A 566 -20.06 16.53 -8.25
C MET A 566 -20.38 17.93 -8.72
N ASN A 567 -19.77 18.90 -8.04
CA ASN A 567 -19.76 20.28 -8.49
C ASN A 567 -18.47 20.54 -9.28
N LEU A 568 -18.50 20.28 -10.59
CA LEU A 568 -17.32 20.46 -11.44
C LEU A 568 -16.77 21.89 -11.39
N LYS A 569 -17.63 22.90 -11.22
CA LYS A 569 -17.20 24.31 -11.13
C LYS A 569 -16.29 24.53 -9.92
N SER A 570 -16.67 24.01 -8.74
CA SER A 570 -15.84 24.11 -7.53
C SER A 570 -14.55 23.28 -7.63
N MET A 571 -14.46 22.35 -8.59
CA MET A 571 -13.26 21.55 -8.87
C MET A 571 -12.32 22.20 -9.90
N GLY A 572 -12.57 23.46 -10.27
CA GLY A 572 -11.74 24.23 -11.19
C GLY A 572 -12.19 24.21 -12.65
N TYR A 573 -13.34 23.60 -12.98
CA TYR A 573 -13.89 23.63 -14.35
C TYR A 573 -14.70 24.90 -14.68
N ALA A 574 -14.71 25.90 -13.80
CA ALA A 574 -15.38 27.17 -14.04
C ALA A 574 -14.71 27.99 -15.17
N LEU A 575 -15.44 28.93 -15.75
CA LEU A 575 -14.86 29.93 -16.66
C LEU A 575 -13.89 30.83 -15.88
N LYS A 576 -12.81 31.27 -16.53
CA LYS A 576 -11.80 32.15 -15.91
C LYS A 576 -12.29 33.59 -15.69
N ALA A 577 -13.36 33.98 -16.37
CA ALA A 577 -13.99 35.30 -16.27
C ALA A 577 -15.48 35.21 -16.64
N ALA A 578 -16.20 36.33 -16.58
CA ALA A 578 -17.58 36.42 -17.02
C ALA A 578 -17.74 35.94 -18.47
N GLN A 579 -18.86 35.30 -18.77
CA GLN A 579 -19.14 34.75 -20.11
C GLN A 579 -19.00 35.83 -21.20
N SER A 580 -19.51 37.04 -20.94
CA SER A 580 -19.42 38.20 -21.84
C SER A 580 -17.99 38.62 -22.16
N VAL A 581 -17.03 38.32 -21.30
CA VAL A 581 -15.60 38.59 -21.51
C VAL A 581 -14.96 37.44 -22.27
N VAL A 582 -15.21 36.20 -21.88
CA VAL A 582 -14.53 35.05 -22.51
C VAL A 582 -15.02 34.77 -23.94
N CYS A 583 -16.30 35.01 -24.25
CA CYS A 583 -16.88 34.67 -25.55
C CYS A 583 -16.50 35.63 -26.67
N VAL A 584 -15.96 36.81 -26.37
CA VAL A 584 -15.56 37.82 -27.38
C VAL A 584 -14.04 37.87 -27.62
N GLN A 585 -13.29 36.90 -27.07
CA GLN A 585 -11.82 36.88 -27.17
C GLN A 585 -11.31 36.66 -28.61
N CYS A 586 -12.09 36.02 -29.48
CA CYS A 586 -11.64 35.63 -30.83
C CYS A 586 -12.53 36.20 -31.95
N HIS A 587 -13.82 36.34 -31.70
CA HIS A 587 -14.84 36.78 -32.65
C HIS A 587 -15.91 37.64 -31.96
N GLY A 588 -16.78 38.27 -32.74
CA GLY A 588 -17.93 39.03 -32.21
C GLY A 588 -18.93 38.15 -31.45
N ASN A 589 -19.86 38.77 -30.73
CA ASN A 589 -20.83 38.03 -29.92
C ASN A 589 -21.76 37.18 -30.80
N GLU A 590 -21.93 35.92 -30.43
CA GLU A 590 -22.83 34.96 -31.09
C GLU A 590 -23.84 34.41 -30.09
N SER A 591 -24.91 33.76 -30.58
CA SER A 591 -25.86 33.05 -29.72
C SER A 591 -25.14 31.92 -28.98
N LEU A 592 -25.25 31.87 -27.64
CA LEU A 592 -24.62 30.81 -26.84
C LEU A 592 -25.33 29.46 -27.08
N PRO A 593 -24.67 28.47 -27.71
CA PRO A 593 -25.27 27.16 -27.92
C PRO A 593 -25.14 26.29 -26.66
N SER A 594 -25.62 25.06 -26.73
CA SER A 594 -25.44 24.09 -25.64
C SER A 594 -23.96 23.84 -25.33
N PHE A 595 -23.64 23.40 -24.10
CA PHE A 595 -22.28 23.03 -23.70
C PHE A 595 -21.58 22.14 -24.74
N THR A 596 -22.26 21.09 -25.20
CA THR A 596 -21.72 20.11 -26.15
C THR A 596 -21.43 20.76 -27.50
N SER A 597 -22.33 21.60 -28.01
CA SER A 597 -22.14 22.30 -29.29
C SER A 597 -20.97 23.29 -29.19
N LEU A 598 -20.93 24.10 -28.12
CA LEU A 598 -19.85 25.06 -27.87
C LEU A 598 -18.47 24.38 -27.82
N HIS A 599 -18.35 23.29 -27.06
CA HIS A 599 -17.08 22.56 -26.94
C HIS A 599 -16.72 21.79 -28.20
N SER A 600 -17.71 21.28 -28.94
CA SER A 600 -17.45 20.61 -30.22
C SER A 600 -16.90 21.57 -31.26
N LYS A 601 -17.45 22.79 -31.36
CA LYS A 601 -16.92 23.82 -32.23
C LYS A 601 -15.51 24.24 -31.81
N HIS A 602 -15.35 24.76 -30.59
CA HIS A 602 -14.07 25.35 -30.20
C HIS A 602 -12.97 24.33 -29.94
N VAL A 603 -13.25 23.21 -29.28
CA VAL A 603 -12.21 22.26 -28.88
C VAL A 603 -12.01 21.16 -29.92
N THR A 604 -13.09 20.61 -30.48
CA THR A 604 -12.97 19.50 -31.42
C THR A 604 -12.66 19.95 -32.85
N SER A 605 -13.38 20.97 -33.37
CA SER A 605 -13.20 21.49 -34.73
C SER A 605 -12.03 22.47 -34.80
N GLU A 606 -12.09 23.59 -34.08
CA GLU A 606 -11.09 24.66 -34.19
C GLU A 606 -9.76 24.35 -33.48
N LYS A 607 -9.75 23.31 -32.63
CA LYS A 607 -8.61 22.91 -31.79
C LYS A 607 -8.14 24.01 -30.84
N ILE A 608 -9.04 24.83 -30.34
CA ILE A 608 -8.72 25.89 -29.37
C ILE A 608 -8.49 25.28 -27.99
N ASP A 609 -7.41 25.70 -27.34
CA ASP A 609 -7.06 25.23 -26.00
C ASP A 609 -8.04 25.71 -24.92
N CYS A 610 -8.22 24.87 -23.89
CA CYS A 610 -9.10 25.16 -22.76
C CYS A 610 -8.71 26.44 -22.01
N SER A 611 -7.44 26.87 -22.04
CA SER A 611 -6.98 28.10 -21.37
C SER A 611 -7.58 29.38 -21.95
N MET A 612 -8.18 29.32 -23.14
CA MET A 612 -8.93 30.44 -23.68
C MET A 612 -10.20 30.71 -22.86
N CYS A 613 -10.86 29.70 -22.30
CA CYS A 613 -12.09 29.88 -21.52
C CYS A 613 -11.92 29.61 -20.02
N HIS A 614 -10.92 28.82 -19.64
CA HIS A 614 -10.72 28.30 -18.28
C HIS A 614 -9.33 28.63 -17.73
N THR A 615 -9.12 28.35 -16.45
CA THR A 615 -7.82 28.47 -15.77
C THR A 615 -6.92 27.24 -15.97
N PHE A 616 -7.29 26.33 -16.88
CA PHE A 616 -6.55 25.11 -17.18
C PHE A 616 -6.35 24.91 -18.67
N SER A 617 -5.24 24.26 -19.03
CA SER A 617 -4.89 23.93 -20.41
C SER A 617 -5.02 22.43 -20.68
N ARG A 618 -5.31 22.07 -21.93
CA ARG A 618 -5.30 20.70 -22.45
C ARG A 618 -4.53 20.61 -23.77
N ALA A 619 -3.68 21.58 -24.07
CA ALA A 619 -2.92 21.67 -25.31
C ALA A 619 -2.11 20.40 -25.58
N THR A 620 -1.28 19.98 -24.63
CA THR A 620 -0.48 18.76 -24.75
C THR A 620 -1.34 17.49 -24.77
N GLU A 621 -2.35 17.40 -23.89
CA GLU A 621 -3.18 16.19 -23.75
C GLU A 621 -4.07 15.93 -24.98
N ARG A 622 -4.53 16.99 -25.65
CA ARG A 622 -5.54 16.93 -26.71
C ARG A 622 -5.07 17.50 -28.05
N GLY A 623 -3.81 17.92 -28.16
CA GLY A 623 -3.25 18.55 -29.36
C GLY A 623 -3.96 19.86 -29.72
N LEU A 624 -4.19 20.72 -28.73
CA LEU A 624 -4.89 22.00 -28.92
C LEU A 624 -3.89 23.16 -29.09
N THR A 625 -4.30 24.17 -29.84
CA THR A 625 -3.55 25.40 -30.07
C THR A 625 -3.86 26.42 -28.97
N ILE A 626 -2.80 26.97 -28.38
CA ILE A 626 -2.90 28.08 -27.44
C ILE A 626 -2.93 29.39 -28.24
N GLY A 627 -3.88 30.27 -27.91
CA GLY A 627 -4.05 31.56 -28.58
C GLY A 627 -5.07 31.54 -29.71
N ILE A 628 -5.24 32.70 -30.34
CA ILE A 628 -6.21 32.93 -31.41
C ILE A 628 -5.54 32.52 -32.73
N LYS A 629 -6.14 31.57 -33.46
CA LYS A 629 -5.79 31.36 -34.87
C LYS A 629 -6.31 32.58 -35.63
N ARG A 630 -5.40 33.45 -36.07
CA ARG A 630 -5.73 34.56 -36.98
C ARG A 630 -5.99 34.04 -38.38
#